data_AF-A0A944XPQ4-F1
#
_entry.id   AF-A0A944XPQ4-F1
#
_cell.length_a   1.000
_cell.length_b   1.000
_cell.length_c   1.000
_cell.angle_alpha   90.00
_cell.angle_beta   90.00
_cell.angle_gamma   90.00
#
_symmetry.space_group_name_H-M   'P 1'
#
loop_
_entity.id
_entity.type
_entity.pdbx_description
1 polymer ?
#
loop_
_entity_poly.entity_id
_entity_poly.type
_entity_poly.pdbx_seq_one_letter_code
_entity_poly.pdbx_strand_id
1 'polypeptide(L)'
;MPLGEQGIYLHAAPYIFAPKAQTHVPAIIWMGQYFDYTRTQLLPYQDVVLSHDDLFCSLLVSFEMDTKICKAKKALLMENADIK
;
A
#
# COMPACT_ATOMS: atom_id res chain seq x y z
N MET A 1 -2.58 -17.43 3.50
CA MET A 1 -3.73 -18.33 3.73
C MET A 1 -3.28 -19.42 4.69
N PRO A 2 -3.90 -19.55 5.87
CA PRO A 2 -3.63 -20.67 6.76
C PRO A 2 -3.81 -22.02 6.08
N LEU A 3 -2.75 -22.84 6.13
CA LEU A 3 -2.72 -24.19 5.54
C LEU A 3 -2.87 -25.28 6.62
N GLY A 4 -3.47 -24.95 7.76
CA GLY A 4 -3.60 -25.85 8.91
C GLY A 4 -2.81 -25.42 10.14
N GLU A 5 -2.16 -24.23 10.12
CA GLU A 5 -1.49 -23.70 11.31
C GLU A 5 -2.52 -23.52 12.44
N GLN A 6 -2.21 -24.09 13.62
CA GLN A 6 -3.07 -24.03 14.80
C GLN A 6 -4.50 -24.57 14.54
N GLY A 7 -4.67 -25.47 13.57
CA GLY A 7 -5.97 -26.02 13.20
C GLY A 7 -6.86 -25.08 12.38
N ILE A 8 -6.34 -23.90 11.98
CA ILE A 8 -7.05 -22.94 11.13
C ILE A 8 -6.73 -23.26 9.67
N TYR A 9 -7.77 -23.38 8.86
CA TYR A 9 -7.68 -23.59 7.43
C TYR A 9 -8.38 -22.45 6.70
N LEU A 10 -8.07 -22.29 5.42
CA LEU A 10 -8.75 -21.40 4.50
C LEU A 10 -8.63 -19.91 4.90
N HIS A 11 -9.71 -19.14 4.75
CA HIS A 11 -9.79 -17.70 4.94
C HIS A 11 -11.10 -17.32 5.68
N ALA A 12 -11.38 -16.02 5.83
CA ALA A 12 -12.59 -15.48 6.46
C ALA A 12 -12.72 -15.70 7.97
N ALA A 13 -11.60 -15.81 8.69
CA ALA A 13 -11.64 -15.62 10.15
C ALA A 13 -12.09 -14.19 10.46
N PRO A 14 -12.89 -13.95 11.53
CA PRO A 14 -13.22 -12.60 11.96
C PRO A 14 -11.94 -11.78 12.19
N TYR A 15 -11.86 -10.57 11.63
CA TYR A 15 -10.62 -9.79 11.57
C TYR A 15 -9.93 -9.62 12.93
N ILE A 16 -10.72 -9.44 13.99
CA ILE A 16 -10.27 -9.28 15.38
C ILE A 16 -9.50 -10.50 15.93
N PHE A 17 -9.62 -11.68 15.30
CA PHE A 17 -8.89 -12.90 15.68
C PHE A 17 -8.16 -13.55 14.50
N ALA A 18 -8.13 -12.89 13.34
CA ALA A 18 -7.55 -13.47 12.13
C ALA A 18 -6.02 -13.58 12.28
N PRO A 19 -5.41 -14.74 11.95
CA PRO A 19 -3.97 -14.88 12.01
C PRO A 19 -3.30 -13.99 10.96
N LYS A 20 -2.03 -13.64 11.18
CA LYS A 20 -1.24 -12.81 10.24
C LYS A 20 -1.29 -13.32 8.80
N ALA A 21 -1.34 -14.64 8.59
CA ALA A 21 -1.44 -15.24 7.26
C ALA A 21 -2.74 -14.93 6.49
N GLN A 22 -3.77 -14.37 7.14
CA GLN A 22 -5.01 -13.88 6.50
C GLN A 22 -5.04 -12.34 6.35
N THR A 23 -4.23 -11.59 7.11
CA THR A 23 -4.28 -10.12 7.14
C THR A 23 -3.06 -9.42 6.54
N HIS A 24 -1.90 -10.08 6.55
CA HIS A 24 -0.67 -9.58 5.93
C HIS A 24 -0.58 -10.09 4.50
N VAL A 25 -0.86 -9.22 3.54
CA VAL A 25 -0.90 -9.53 2.11
C VAL A 25 0.27 -8.89 1.35
N PRO A 26 0.79 -9.52 0.28
CA PRO A 26 1.82 -8.91 -0.54
C PRO A 26 1.24 -7.79 -1.40
N ALA A 27 2.01 -6.73 -1.61
CA ALA A 27 1.75 -5.67 -2.57
C ALA A 27 2.97 -5.45 -3.46
N ILE A 28 2.75 -5.29 -4.77
CA ILE A 28 3.80 -5.04 -5.75
C ILE A 28 3.35 -3.88 -6.62
N ILE A 29 4.23 -2.91 -6.82
CA ILE A 29 4.04 -1.80 -7.74
C ILE A 29 5.04 -1.94 -8.89
N TRP A 30 4.55 -1.83 -10.11
CA TRP A 30 5.35 -1.79 -11.33
C TRP A 30 5.03 -0.49 -12.07
N MET A 31 6.06 0.24 -12.47
CA MET A 31 5.93 1.54 -13.13
C MET A 31 6.77 1.58 -14.39
N GLY A 32 6.27 2.26 -15.41
CA GLY A 32 6.98 2.47 -16.65
C GLY A 32 8.11 3.50 -16.52
N GLN A 33 8.97 3.55 -17.53
CA GLN A 33 10.13 4.46 -17.58
C GLN A 33 9.77 5.96 -17.54
N TYR A 34 8.53 6.32 -17.87
CA TYR A 34 8.04 7.69 -17.91
C TYR A 34 7.13 8.04 -16.72
N PHE A 35 7.05 7.18 -15.72
CA PHE A 35 6.33 7.50 -14.49
C PHE A 35 7.16 8.46 -13.64
N ASP A 36 6.49 9.37 -12.94
CA ASP A 36 7.14 10.49 -12.26
C ASP A 36 8.07 10.06 -11.11
N TYR A 37 7.84 8.86 -10.56
CA TYR A 37 8.62 8.30 -9.48
C TYR A 37 9.57 7.22 -9.97
N THR A 38 10.84 7.38 -9.62
CA THR A 38 11.86 6.35 -9.85
C THR A 38 11.77 5.25 -8.80
N ARG A 39 12.27 4.06 -9.13
CA ARG A 39 12.38 2.95 -8.16
C ARG A 39 13.11 3.36 -6.88
N THR A 40 14.21 4.12 -7.01
CA THR A 40 15.03 4.57 -5.88
C THR A 40 14.30 5.50 -4.93
N GLN A 41 13.39 6.33 -5.45
CA GLN A 41 12.53 7.22 -4.66
C GLN A 41 11.44 6.48 -3.88
N LEU A 42 11.09 5.25 -4.30
CA LEU A 42 10.02 4.46 -3.69
C LEU A 42 10.52 3.35 -2.76
N LEU A 43 11.76 2.88 -2.93
CA LEU A 43 12.36 1.88 -2.05
C LEU A 43 12.28 2.19 -0.54
N PRO A 44 12.44 3.44 -0.07
CA PRO A 44 12.29 3.76 1.36
C PRO A 44 10.92 3.41 1.94
N TYR A 45 9.89 3.31 1.09
CA TYR A 45 8.51 3.02 1.50
C TYR A 45 8.18 1.52 1.49
N GLN A 46 9.12 0.64 1.10
CA GLN A 46 8.87 -0.80 0.97
C GLN A 46 8.43 -1.46 2.29
N ASP A 47 8.94 -0.96 3.43
CA ASP A 47 8.74 -1.52 4.77
C ASP A 47 7.79 -0.65 5.62
N VAL A 48 7.19 0.38 5.02
CA VAL A 48 6.19 1.22 5.69
C VAL A 48 4.92 0.41 5.90
N VAL A 49 4.33 0.53 7.09
CA VAL A 49 3.05 -0.13 7.41
C VAL A 49 1.94 0.51 6.60
N LEU A 50 1.43 -0.24 5.63
CA LEU A 50 0.32 0.14 4.76
C LEU A 50 -0.80 -0.88 4.84
N SER A 51 -2.02 -0.46 4.48
CA SER A 51 -3.20 -1.31 4.38
C SER A 51 -3.99 -1.01 3.09
N HIS A 52 -5.10 -1.72 2.88
CA HIS A 52 -6.04 -1.37 1.81
C HIS A 52 -6.63 0.04 1.95
N ASP A 53 -6.57 0.67 3.13
CA ASP A 53 -6.99 2.06 3.33
C ASP A 53 -6.08 3.06 2.61
N ASP A 54 -4.86 2.65 2.23
CA ASP A 54 -3.89 3.47 1.51
C ASP A 54 -4.05 3.38 -0.01
N LEU A 55 -4.65 2.28 -0.51
CA LEU A 55 -4.73 2.00 -1.95
C LEU A 55 -5.44 3.11 -2.73
N PHE A 56 -6.58 3.57 -2.22
CA PHE A 56 -7.40 4.58 -2.89
C PHE A 56 -6.62 5.88 -3.10
N CYS A 57 -6.03 6.42 -2.03
CA CYS A 57 -5.26 7.66 -2.13
C CYS A 57 -3.94 7.48 -2.89
N SER A 58 -3.31 6.31 -2.82
CA SER A 58 -2.12 5.99 -3.61
C SER A 58 -2.40 6.10 -5.10
N LEU A 59 -3.54 5.58 -5.57
CA LEU A 59 -3.96 5.70 -6.97
C LEU A 59 -4.22 7.16 -7.37
N LEU A 60 -5.03 7.89 -6.59
CA LEU A 60 -5.36 9.28 -6.93
C LEU A 60 -4.12 10.19 -6.97
N VAL A 61 -3.21 10.02 -6.01
CA VAL A 61 -1.94 10.76 -5.95
C VAL A 61 -1.03 10.39 -7.12
N SER A 62 -0.94 9.10 -7.46
CA SER A 62 -0.11 8.59 -8.57
C SER A 62 -0.56 9.10 -9.94
N PHE A 63 -1.85 9.43 -10.09
CA PHE A 63 -2.42 10.00 -11.31
C PHE A 63 -2.60 11.53 -11.21
N GLU A 64 -1.93 12.18 -10.25
CA GLU A 64 -1.92 13.63 -10.07
C GLU A 64 -3.32 14.25 -9.86
N MET A 65 -4.28 13.48 -9.37
CA MET A 65 -5.64 13.96 -9.14
C MET A 65 -5.70 14.85 -7.89
N ASP A 66 -6.06 16.13 -8.08
CA ASP A 66 -6.19 17.05 -6.97
C ASP A 66 -7.54 16.88 -6.25
N THR A 67 -7.49 16.30 -5.05
CA THR A 67 -8.66 16.13 -4.19
C THR A 67 -8.35 16.43 -2.73
N LYS A 68 -9.32 17.06 -2.06
CA LYS A 68 -9.24 17.33 -0.62
C LYS A 68 -9.29 16.06 0.23
N ILE A 69 -9.83 14.96 -0.32
CA ILE A 69 -10.05 13.69 0.40
C ILE A 69 -8.72 13.06 0.82
N CYS A 70 -7.70 13.16 -0.03
CA CYS A 70 -6.41 12.51 0.19
C CYS A 70 -5.32 13.44 0.71
N LYS A 71 -5.67 14.67 1.14
CA LYS A 71 -4.70 15.70 1.54
C LYS A 71 -3.69 15.23 2.60
N ALA A 72 -4.15 14.46 3.60
CA ALA A 72 -3.29 13.94 4.66
C ALA A 72 -2.32 12.85 4.16
N LYS A 73 -2.78 11.98 3.25
CA LYS A 73 -1.95 10.91 2.68
C LYS A 73 -1.06 11.39 1.54
N LYS A 74 -1.41 12.51 0.90
CA LYS A 74 -0.61 13.16 -0.16
C LYS A 74 0.80 13.46 0.31
N ALA A 75 0.97 13.95 1.54
CA ALA A 75 2.31 14.21 2.09
C ALA A 75 3.14 12.93 2.25
N LEU A 76 2.55 11.86 2.78
CA LEU A 76 3.21 10.56 2.97
C LEU A 76 3.55 9.87 1.64
N LEU A 77 2.69 10.01 0.63
CA LEU A 77 2.82 9.35 -0.67
C LEU A 77 3.64 10.17 -1.68
N MET A 78 3.76 11.48 -1.49
CA MET A 78 4.49 12.42 -2.36
C MET A 78 5.71 13.04 -1.68
N GLU A 79 6.22 12.48 -0.58
CA GLU A 79 7.49 12.93 -0.01
C GLU A 79 8.66 12.47 -0.91
N ASN A 80 8.74 13.14 -2.05
CA ASN A 80 9.88 13.27 -2.95
C ASN A 80 9.76 14.67 -3.56
N ALA A 81 10.39 15.64 -2.91
CA ALA A 81 10.32 17.07 -3.16
C ALA A 81 10.98 17.55 -4.48
N ASP A 82 11.18 16.66 -5.45
CA ASP A 82 11.94 16.94 -6.67
C ASP A 82 11.07 17.25 -7.88
N ILE A 83 9.74 17.17 -7.74
CA ILE A 83 8.80 17.61 -8.77
C ILE A 83 8.32 19.00 -8.39
N LYS A 84 8.97 20.00 -8.97
CA LYS A 84 8.55 21.40 -9.00
C LYS A 84 7.61 21.66 -10.17
#